data_AF-A0A7X7IYJ4-F1
#
_entry.id   AF-A0A7X7IYJ4-F1
#
_cell.length_a   1.000
_cell.length_b   1.000
_cell.length_c   1.000
_cell.angle_alpha   90.00
_cell.angle_beta   90.00
_cell.angle_gamma   90.00
#
_symmetry.space_group_name_H-M   'P 1'
#
loop_
_entity.id
_entity.type
_entity.pdbx_description
1 polymer ?
#
loop_
_entity_poly.entity_id
_entity_poly.type
_entity_poly.pdbx_seq_one_letter_code
_entity_poly.pdbx_strand_id
1 'polypeptide(L)'
;MIDDATLNEWQAVCDAATEGPWSTDKPPKDRDGWAQGVVVAATERGQCVYCSGEHGVAPEANRKFIALARTVVPHLIAEVRRLREPMPCGHPVTAVSSSAEGTNCCGMCVLKADRDRLRRELDDTKAQLEACEIWRDKLRVEAAKARQSCTECPNCDRLQRELVAKGKP
;
A
#
# COMPACT_ATOMS: atom_id res chain seq x y z
N MET A 1 9.94 24.60 -8.32
CA MET A 1 10.18 23.13 -8.39
C MET A 1 11.65 22.92 -8.62
N ILE A 2 12.26 21.92 -7.98
CA ILE A 2 13.63 21.51 -8.30
C ILE A 2 13.59 20.89 -9.71
N ASP A 3 14.45 21.27 -10.64
CA ASP A 3 14.48 20.64 -11.98
C ASP A 3 15.49 19.47 -12.03
N ASP A 4 15.56 18.76 -13.15
CA ASP A 4 16.46 17.61 -13.29
C ASP A 4 17.93 18.01 -13.35
N ALA A 5 18.22 19.21 -13.88
CA ALA A 5 19.57 19.76 -13.90
C ALA A 5 20.09 19.96 -12.47
N THR A 6 19.27 20.57 -11.61
CA THR A 6 19.56 20.77 -10.18
C THR A 6 19.74 19.43 -9.45
N LEU A 7 18.88 18.43 -9.71
CA LEU A 7 19.05 17.10 -9.10
C LEU A 7 20.32 16.38 -9.56
N ASN A 8 20.70 16.52 -10.84
CA ASN A 8 21.94 15.95 -11.36
C ASN A 8 23.16 16.62 -10.72
N GLU A 9 23.13 17.94 -10.54
CA GLU A 9 24.20 18.68 -9.86
C GLU A 9 24.35 18.19 -8.41
N TRP A 10 23.26 18.09 -7.65
CA TRP A 10 23.30 17.61 -6.27
C TRP A 10 23.76 16.16 -6.17
N GLN A 11 23.37 15.30 -7.11
CA GLN A 11 23.86 13.92 -7.18
C GLN A 11 25.37 13.90 -7.44
N ALA A 12 25.87 14.67 -8.41
CA ALA A 12 27.29 14.75 -8.71
C ALA A 12 28.12 15.25 -7.52
N VAL A 13 27.61 16.22 -6.76
CA VAL A 13 28.24 16.66 -5.50
C VAL A 13 28.25 15.53 -4.47
N CYS A 14 27.18 14.74 -4.37
CA CYS A 14 27.11 13.60 -3.46
C CYS A 14 28.07 12.47 -3.85
N ASP A 15 28.24 12.22 -5.15
CA ASP A 15 29.10 11.16 -5.70
C ASP A 15 30.59 11.54 -5.61
N ALA A 16 30.92 12.82 -5.76
CA ALA A 16 32.29 13.31 -5.64
C ALA A 16 32.77 13.41 -4.18
N ALA A 17 31.85 13.53 -3.23
CA ALA A 17 32.16 13.59 -1.81
C ALA A 17 32.44 12.20 -1.23
N THR A 18 33.34 12.10 -0.24
CA THR A 18 33.64 10.83 0.43
C THR A 18 32.36 10.13 0.92
N GLU A 19 32.29 8.82 0.69
CA GLU A 19 31.16 7.98 1.06
C GLU A 19 30.91 8.01 2.59
N GLY A 20 29.64 7.90 2.97
CA GLY A 20 29.22 7.76 4.35
C GLY A 20 29.24 6.30 4.84
N PRO A 21 28.92 6.03 6.12
CA PRO A 21 28.50 6.99 7.14
C PRO A 21 29.69 7.73 7.77
N TRP A 22 29.47 9.00 8.13
CA TRP A 22 30.48 9.79 8.84
C TRP A 22 30.24 9.73 10.34
N SER A 23 31.32 9.66 11.14
CA SER A 23 31.21 9.71 12.60
C SER A 23 31.45 11.12 13.14
N THR A 24 30.79 11.42 14.26
CA THR A 24 31.05 12.63 15.08
C THR A 24 31.99 12.36 16.25
N ASP A 25 32.47 11.13 16.40
CA ASP A 25 33.40 10.74 17.44
C ASP A 25 34.72 11.46 17.25
N LYS A 26 35.31 11.90 18.37
CA LYS A 26 36.63 12.52 18.32
C LYS A 26 37.66 11.41 18.06
N PRO A 27 38.54 11.54 17.06
CA PRO A 27 39.66 10.61 16.94
C PRO A 27 40.53 10.67 18.21
N PRO A 28 41.15 9.55 18.61
CA PRO A 28 42.05 9.53 19.76
C PRO A 28 43.18 10.54 19.57
N LYS A 29 43.52 11.27 20.64
CA LYS A 29 44.65 12.22 20.64
C LYS A 29 45.94 11.45 20.42
N ASP A 30 46.78 11.92 19.51
CA ASP A 30 48.12 11.39 19.32
C ASP A 30 49.16 12.10 20.22
N ARG A 31 50.44 11.72 20.06
CA ARG A 31 51.57 12.18 20.88
C ARG A 31 51.82 13.69 20.78
N ASP A 32 51.40 14.31 19.69
CA ASP A 32 51.64 15.74 19.41
C ASP A 32 50.45 16.62 19.86
N GLY A 33 49.48 16.02 20.56
CA GLY A 33 48.40 16.73 21.21
C GLY A 33 47.40 17.34 20.24
N TRP A 34 47.21 16.77 19.05
CA TRP A 34 46.31 17.29 18.02
C TRP A 34 44.92 17.60 18.59
N ALA A 35 44.71 18.89 18.81
CA ALA A 35 43.46 19.55 19.17
C ALA A 35 43.56 21.03 18.75
N GLN A 36 43.90 21.29 17.49
CA GLN A 36 43.63 22.59 16.87
C GLN A 36 42.54 22.40 15.82
N GLY A 37 41.29 22.46 16.29
CA GLY A 37 40.08 22.21 15.50
C GLY A 37 39.31 21.00 16.01
N VAL A 38 37.98 21.14 16.12
CA VAL A 38 37.11 20.01 16.43
C VAL A 38 36.62 19.39 15.13
N VAL A 39 36.76 18.07 15.04
CA VAL A 39 36.21 17.27 13.95
C VAL A 39 34.69 17.47 13.92
N VAL A 40 34.22 18.07 12.82
CA VAL A 40 32.81 18.24 12.49
C VAL A 40 32.24 16.91 12.00
N ALA A 41 33.00 16.22 11.14
CA ALA A 41 32.73 14.87 10.69
C ALA A 41 34.03 14.23 10.15
N ALA A 42 34.16 12.90 10.27
CA ALA A 42 35.28 12.15 9.74
C ALA A 42 34.84 10.79 9.16
N THR A 43 35.52 10.38 8.09
CA THR A 43 35.44 9.03 7.51
C THR A 43 36.57 8.16 8.01
N GLU A 44 37.79 8.70 8.02
CA GLU A 44 39.02 8.02 8.46
C GLU A 44 40.10 9.01 8.92
N ARG A 45 41.25 8.51 9.40
CA ARG A 45 42.36 9.33 9.87
C ARG A 45 42.90 10.22 8.73
N GLY A 46 42.86 11.53 8.93
CA GLY A 46 43.36 12.52 7.95
C GLY A 46 42.29 13.01 6.96
N GLN A 47 41.11 12.39 6.93
CA GLN A 47 39.95 12.83 6.16
C GLN A 47 38.87 13.36 7.10
N CYS A 48 39.12 14.56 7.64
CA CYS A 48 38.25 15.20 8.63
C CYS A 48 37.85 16.59 8.16
N VAL A 49 36.59 16.96 8.38
CA VAL A 49 36.13 18.36 8.27
C VAL A 49 36.34 19.02 9.63
N TYR A 50 37.06 20.14 9.67
CA TYR A 50 37.28 20.92 10.89
C TYR A 50 36.50 22.23 10.83
N CYS A 51 36.02 22.68 12.00
CA CYS A 51 35.63 24.07 12.19
C CYS A 51 36.61 24.72 13.16
N SER A 52 37.28 25.77 12.70
CA SER A 52 38.08 26.69 13.51
C SER A 52 37.36 28.02 13.56
N GLY A 53 36.57 28.25 14.61
CA GLY A 53 35.92 29.53 14.86
C GLY A 53 36.52 30.24 16.06
N GLU A 54 36.53 31.57 16.03
CA GLU A 54 36.88 32.48 17.14
C GLU A 54 36.04 32.22 18.42
N HIS A 55 34.94 31.45 18.31
CA HIS A 55 34.00 31.12 19.37
C HIS A 55 33.97 29.63 19.79
N GLY A 56 34.95 28.82 19.36
CA GLY A 56 35.12 27.43 19.84
C GLY A 56 34.40 26.34 19.02
N VAL A 57 33.99 25.27 19.72
CA VAL A 57 33.57 23.97 19.15
C VAL A 57 32.18 24.04 18.51
N ALA A 58 32.02 23.54 17.28
CA ALA A 58 30.70 23.36 16.67
C ALA A 58 29.79 22.50 17.56
N PRO A 59 28.56 22.95 17.88
CA PRO A 59 27.62 22.19 18.71
C PRO A 59 27.42 20.76 18.21
N GLU A 60 27.22 19.81 19.13
CA GLU A 60 27.00 18.40 18.80
C GLU A 60 25.86 18.20 17.78
N ALA A 61 24.79 18.99 17.88
CA ALA A 61 23.67 18.94 16.93
C ALA A 61 24.12 19.24 15.48
N ASN A 62 24.97 20.25 15.28
CA ASN A 62 25.46 20.62 13.94
C ASN A 62 26.34 19.52 13.36
N ARG A 63 27.20 18.92 14.20
CA ARG A 63 28.07 17.80 13.80
C ARG A 63 27.26 16.58 13.37
N LYS A 64 26.24 16.22 14.16
CA LYS A 64 25.31 15.12 13.83
C LYS A 64 24.52 15.39 12.55
N PHE A 65 24.04 16.63 12.36
CA PHE A 65 23.31 17.00 11.15
C PHE A 65 24.18 16.83 9.90
N ILE A 66 25.41 17.34 9.91
CA ILE A 66 26.34 17.24 8.78
C ILE A 66 26.72 15.78 8.50
N ALA A 67 27.01 15.01 9.55
CA ALA A 67 27.32 13.58 9.41
C ALA A 67 26.14 12.79 8.82
N LEU A 68 24.91 13.05 9.28
CA LEU A 68 23.71 12.39 8.81
C LEU A 68 23.35 12.77 7.36
N ALA A 69 23.59 14.03 6.97
CA ALA A 69 23.28 14.53 5.63
C ALA A 69 23.97 13.70 4.53
N ARG A 70 25.15 13.14 4.78
CA ARG A 70 25.85 12.28 3.81
C ARG A 70 25.14 10.96 3.52
N THR A 71 24.32 10.48 4.44
CA THR A 71 23.48 9.29 4.22
C THR A 71 22.11 9.70 3.68
N VAL A 72 21.50 10.74 4.26
CA VAL A 72 20.11 11.09 3.98
C VAL A 72 19.95 11.81 2.64
N VAL A 73 20.87 12.70 2.25
CA VAL A 73 20.73 13.49 1.01
C VAL A 73 20.72 12.59 -0.24
N PRO A 74 21.63 11.60 -0.41
CA PRO A 74 21.53 10.65 -1.52
C PRO A 74 20.21 9.88 -1.54
N HIS A 75 19.71 9.42 -0.39
CA HIS A 75 18.42 8.73 -0.29
C HIS A 75 17.25 9.64 -0.70
N LEU A 76 17.28 10.92 -0.30
CA LEU A 76 16.26 11.89 -0.69
C LEU A 76 16.31 12.18 -2.20
N ILE A 77 17.49 12.29 -2.80
CA ILE A 77 17.63 12.48 -4.26
C ILE A 77 17.05 11.26 -5.01
N ALA A 78 17.38 10.04 -4.57
CA ALA A 78 16.83 8.82 -5.13
C ALA A 78 15.30 8.75 -5.01
N GLU A 79 14.75 9.15 -3.86
CA GLU A 79 13.31 9.18 -3.64
C GLU A 79 12.60 10.22 -4.52
N VAL A 80 13.19 11.41 -4.70
CA VAL A 80 12.64 12.41 -5.61
C VAL A 80 12.64 11.90 -7.05
N ARG A 81 13.68 11.19 -7.50
CA ARG A 81 13.72 10.55 -8.83
C ARG A 81 12.63 9.49 -8.95
N ARG A 82 12.50 8.61 -7.97
CA ARG A 82 11.44 7.58 -7.92
C ARG A 82 10.04 8.19 -8.01
N LEU A 83 9.81 9.33 -7.35
CA LEU A 83 8.53 10.05 -7.39
C LEU A 83 8.27 10.74 -8.74
N ARG A 84 9.33 11.06 -9.51
CA ARG A 84 9.23 11.67 -10.85
C ARG A 84 9.12 10.64 -11.96
N GLU A 85 9.60 9.42 -11.74
CA GLU A 85 9.44 8.35 -12.70
C GLU A 85 7.95 8.16 -13.01
N PRO A 86 7.55 8.26 -14.29
CA PRO A 86 6.17 8.01 -14.66
C PRO A 86 5.81 6.59 -14.22
N MET A 87 4.66 6.44 -13.57
CA MET A 87 4.14 5.10 -13.31
C MET A 87 4.07 4.32 -14.62
N PRO A 88 4.31 2.99 -14.61
CA PRO A 88 4.22 2.16 -15.81
C PRO A 88 2.87 2.28 -16.53
N CYS A 89 1.82 2.68 -15.81
CA CYS A 89 0.48 2.88 -16.32
C CYS A 89 0.18 4.29 -16.88
N GLY A 90 1.12 5.24 -16.85
CA GLY A 90 0.97 6.58 -17.42
C GLY A 90 0.06 7.56 -16.64
N HIS A 91 -0.38 7.19 -15.44
CA HIS A 91 -1.23 8.04 -14.58
C HIS A 91 -0.37 8.87 -13.60
N PRO A 92 -0.84 10.05 -13.17
CA PRO A 92 -0.13 10.86 -12.17
C PRO A 92 0.03 10.10 -10.84
N VAL A 93 1.18 10.28 -10.20
CA VAL A 93 1.53 9.64 -8.92
C VAL A 93 0.70 10.27 -7.80
N THR A 94 -0.48 9.71 -7.53
CA THR A 94 -1.18 9.89 -6.25
C THR A 94 -0.91 8.63 -5.44
N ALA A 95 -0.10 8.78 -4.40
CA ALA A 95 0.48 7.67 -3.64
C ALA A 95 -0.58 6.70 -3.11
N VAL A 96 -0.49 5.43 -3.50
CA VAL A 96 -0.89 4.26 -2.71
C VAL A 96 0.05 3.11 -3.09
N SER A 97 0.92 2.69 -2.17
CA SER A 97 1.72 1.49 -2.32
C SER A 97 0.84 0.25 -2.08
N SER A 98 0.70 -0.60 -3.09
CA SER A 98 0.25 -1.98 -2.89
C SER A 98 1.48 -2.88 -2.87
N SER A 99 1.77 -3.43 -1.70
CA SER A 99 2.90 -4.30 -1.41
C SER A 99 2.65 -5.73 -1.90
N ALA A 100 3.57 -6.25 -2.71
CA ALA A 100 4.09 -7.63 -2.64
C ALA A 100 5.22 -7.86 -3.68
N GLU A 101 5.19 -7.13 -4.81
CA GLU A 101 6.03 -7.45 -5.99
C GLU A 101 6.94 -6.29 -6.45
N GLY A 102 7.07 -5.23 -5.65
CA GLY A 102 7.88 -4.05 -6.01
C GLY A 102 7.27 -3.16 -7.11
N THR A 103 6.09 -3.50 -7.62
CA THR A 103 5.39 -2.71 -8.63
C THR A 103 4.61 -1.56 -7.98
N ASN A 104 4.98 -0.33 -8.31
CA ASN A 104 4.20 0.86 -7.92
C ASN A 104 2.87 0.89 -8.72
N CYS A 105 1.74 0.81 -8.03
CA CYS A 105 0.40 0.94 -8.62
C CYS A 105 -0.20 2.29 -8.25
N CYS A 106 -0.89 2.98 -9.18
CA CYS A 106 -1.56 4.24 -8.85
C CYS A 106 -2.91 3.98 -8.19
N GLY A 107 -3.38 4.91 -7.35
CA GLY A 107 -4.70 4.81 -6.72
C GLY A 107 -5.83 4.62 -7.74
N MET A 108 -5.72 5.20 -8.94
CA MET A 108 -6.69 4.99 -10.03
C MET A 108 -6.72 3.54 -10.52
N CYS A 109 -5.57 2.87 -10.64
CA CYS A 109 -5.50 1.47 -11.03
C CYS A 109 -6.07 0.55 -9.95
N VAL A 110 -5.81 0.86 -8.68
CA VAL A 110 -6.38 0.12 -7.53
C VAL A 110 -7.91 0.25 -7.53
N LEU A 111 -8.43 1.49 -7.65
CA LEU A 111 -9.87 1.73 -7.71
C LEU A 111 -10.53 1.09 -8.92
N LYS A 112 -9.83 1.05 -10.07
CA LYS A 112 -10.32 0.36 -11.27
C LYS A 112 -10.41 -1.15 -11.04
N ALA A 113 -9.38 -1.74 -10.43
CA ALA A 113 -9.37 -3.16 -10.08
C ALA A 113 -10.49 -3.51 -9.09
N ASP A 114 -10.69 -2.69 -8.06
CA ASP A 114 -11.78 -2.86 -7.09
C ASP A 114 -13.15 -2.73 -7.74
N ARG A 115 -13.34 -1.73 -8.61
CA ARG A 115 -14.58 -1.58 -9.39
C ARG A 115 -14.85 -2.81 -10.25
N ASP A 116 -13.84 -3.31 -10.95
CA ASP A 116 -13.98 -4.47 -11.84
C ASP A 116 -14.19 -5.78 -11.05
N ARG A 117 -13.67 -5.86 -9.82
CA ARG A 117 -13.99 -6.93 -8.85
C ARG A 117 -15.44 -6.84 -8.39
N LEU A 118 -15.87 -5.68 -7.87
CA LEU A 118 -17.24 -5.47 -7.39
C LEU A 118 -18.28 -5.70 -8.50
N ARG A 119 -17.94 -5.35 -9.75
CA ARG A 119 -18.79 -5.64 -10.90
C ARG A 119 -19.00 -7.13 -11.11
N ARG A 120 -17.94 -7.94 -11.01
CA ARG A 120 -18.03 -9.40 -11.09
C ARG A 120 -18.86 -9.98 -9.95
N GLU A 121 -18.61 -9.54 -8.72
CA GLU A 121 -19.40 -9.98 -7.56
C GLU A 121 -20.90 -9.64 -7.70
N LEU A 122 -21.21 -8.47 -8.28
CA LEU A 122 -22.58 -8.07 -8.58
C LEU A 122 -23.23 -8.95 -9.65
N ASP A 123 -22.50 -9.26 -10.73
CA ASP A 123 -22.99 -10.11 -11.81
C ASP A 123 -23.22 -11.56 -11.31
N ASP A 124 -22.33 -12.09 -10.48
CA ASP A 124 -22.49 -13.40 -9.83
C ASP A 124 -23.71 -13.44 -8.91
N THR A 125 -23.90 -12.39 -8.10
CA THR A 125 -25.05 -12.29 -7.19
C THR A 125 -26.37 -12.21 -7.96
N LYS A 126 -26.41 -11.49 -9.09
CA LYS A 126 -27.58 -11.44 -9.97
C LYS A 126 -27.90 -12.81 -10.55
N ALA A 127 -26.89 -13.54 -11.05
CA ALA A 127 -27.08 -14.89 -11.58
C ALA A 127 -27.62 -15.86 -10.51
N GLN A 128 -27.12 -15.76 -9.27
CA GLN A 128 -27.64 -16.54 -8.15
C GLN A 128 -29.10 -16.20 -7.83
N LEU A 129 -29.47 -14.92 -7.86
CA LEU A 129 -30.85 -14.49 -7.63
C LEU A 129 -31.78 -15.04 -8.72
N GLU A 130 -31.42 -14.92 -9.99
CA GLU A 130 -32.18 -15.47 -11.11
C GLU A 130 -32.38 -16.99 -10.97
N ALA A 131 -31.33 -17.73 -10.59
CA ALA A 131 -31.43 -19.17 -10.33
C ALA A 131 -32.40 -19.50 -9.18
N CYS A 132 -32.37 -18.71 -8.10
CA CYS A 132 -33.29 -18.85 -6.97
C CYS A 132 -34.74 -18.57 -7.39
N GLU A 133 -34.98 -17.58 -8.26
CA GLU A 133 -36.32 -17.28 -8.76
C GLU A 133 -36.86 -18.40 -9.65
N ILE A 134 -36.05 -18.93 -10.56
CA ILE A 134 -36.41 -20.09 -11.38
C ILE A 134 -36.75 -21.29 -10.50
N TRP A 135 -35.96 -21.54 -9.45
CA TRP A 135 -36.20 -22.66 -8.52
C TRP A 135 -37.49 -22.47 -7.71
N ARG A 136 -37.74 -21.25 -7.21
CA ARG A 136 -38.98 -20.88 -6.51
C ARG A 136 -40.20 -21.13 -7.40
N ASP A 137 -40.14 -20.75 -8.67
CA ASP A 137 -41.27 -20.89 -9.58
C ASP A 137 -41.50 -22.36 -9.96
N LYS A 138 -40.45 -23.17 -10.11
CA LYS A 138 -40.57 -24.63 -10.22
C LYS A 138 -41.26 -25.24 -9.00
N LEU A 139 -40.85 -24.87 -7.79
CA LEU A 139 -41.49 -25.36 -6.57
C LEU A 139 -42.96 -24.98 -6.47
N ARG A 140 -43.33 -23.76 -6.90
CA ARG A 140 -44.73 -23.33 -6.95
C ARG A 140 -45.56 -24.21 -7.89
N VAL A 141 -45.02 -24.53 -9.07
CA VAL A 141 -45.67 -25.42 -10.03
C VAL A 141 -45.84 -26.83 -9.46
N GLU A 142 -44.80 -27.40 -8.85
CA GLU A 142 -44.87 -28.73 -8.24
C GLU A 142 -45.83 -28.77 -7.04
N ALA A 143 -45.86 -27.73 -6.21
CA ALA A 143 -46.82 -27.60 -5.12
C ALA A 143 -48.27 -27.51 -5.64
N ALA A 144 -48.51 -26.81 -6.75
CA ALA A 144 -49.82 -26.74 -7.39
C ALA A 144 -50.27 -28.11 -7.94
N LYS A 145 -49.37 -28.83 -8.61
CA LYS A 145 -49.63 -30.21 -9.08
C LYS A 145 -49.95 -31.16 -7.93
N ALA A 146 -49.17 -31.10 -6.84
CA ALA A 146 -49.39 -31.93 -5.66
C ALA A 146 -50.76 -31.65 -5.02
N ARG A 147 -51.16 -30.37 -4.91
CA ARG A 147 -52.50 -29.99 -4.42
C ARG A 147 -53.60 -30.56 -5.31
N GLN A 148 -53.50 -30.40 -6.62
CA GLN A 148 -54.47 -30.95 -7.58
C GLN A 148 -54.60 -32.47 -7.43
N SER A 149 -53.48 -33.18 -7.29
CA SER A 149 -53.46 -34.64 -7.12
C SER A 149 -54.12 -35.12 -5.83
N CYS A 150 -54.06 -34.37 -4.71
CA CYS A 150 -54.81 -34.77 -3.50
C CYS A 150 -56.29 -34.43 -3.63
N THR A 151 -56.69 -33.33 -4.26
CA THR A 151 -58.13 -33.10 -4.53
C THR A 151 -58.75 -34.18 -5.41
N GLU A 152 -57.97 -34.84 -6.25
CA GLU A 152 -58.41 -35.98 -7.08
C GLU A 152 -58.06 -37.35 -6.47
N CYS A 153 -57.46 -37.39 -5.27
CA CYS A 153 -57.01 -38.62 -4.64
C CYS A 153 -58.20 -39.36 -4.02
N PRO A 154 -58.43 -40.64 -4.37
CA PRO A 154 -59.52 -41.45 -3.82
C PRO A 154 -59.54 -41.51 -2.28
N ASN A 155 -58.37 -41.37 -1.65
CA ASN A 155 -58.23 -41.37 -0.19
C ASN A 155 -58.60 -40.02 0.44
N CYS A 156 -58.18 -38.89 -0.15
CA CYS A 156 -58.62 -37.55 0.27
C CYS A 156 -60.15 -37.43 0.10
N ASP A 157 -60.68 -37.94 -1.03
CA ASP A 157 -62.11 -37.98 -1.37
C ASP A 157 -62.94 -38.82 -0.39
N ARG A 158 -62.43 -40.02 -0.03
CA ARG A 158 -63.07 -40.91 0.96
C ARG A 158 -63.09 -40.26 2.34
N LEU A 159 -61.98 -39.66 2.78
CA LEU A 159 -61.89 -38.96 4.06
C LEU A 159 -62.81 -37.74 4.13
N GLN A 160 -62.93 -36.97 3.04
CA GLN A 160 -63.88 -35.86 2.95
C GLN A 160 -65.33 -36.34 3.09
N ARG A 161 -65.71 -37.42 2.39
CA ARG A 161 -67.04 -38.03 2.53
C ARG A 161 -67.28 -38.55 3.95
N GLU A 162 -66.28 -39.17 4.58
CA GLU A 162 -66.36 -39.63 5.97
C GLU A 162 -66.49 -38.48 6.98
N LEU A 163 -65.85 -37.32 6.74
CA LEU A 163 -65.95 -36.13 7.57
C LEU A 163 -67.33 -35.46 7.45
N VAL A 164 -67.83 -35.29 6.22
CA VAL A 164 -69.18 -34.75 5.95
C VAL A 164 -70.25 -35.66 6.55
N ALA A 165 -70.12 -36.98 6.41
CA ALA A 165 -71.05 -37.94 6.99
C ALA A 165 -71.03 -37.96 8.54
N LYS A 166 -69.92 -37.54 9.16
CA LYS A 166 -69.78 -37.45 10.63
C LYS A 166 -70.21 -36.10 11.22
N GLY A 167 -70.72 -35.17 10.41
CA GLY A 167 -71.37 -33.94 10.90
C GLY A 167 -70.45 -33.01 11.69
N LYS A 168 -69.14 -33.02 11.43
CA LYS A 168 -68.25 -31.94 11.91
C LYS A 168 -68.13 -30.88 10.81
N PRO A 169 -68.31 -29.59 11.15
CA PRO A 169 -68.16 -28.50 10.18
C PRO A 169 -66.75 -28.45 9.60
#